data_AF-A0A4P2Q0I3-F1
#
_entry.id   AF-A0A4P2Q0I3-F1
#
_cell.length_a   1.000
_cell.length_b   1.000
_cell.length_c   1.000
_cell.angle_alpha   90.00
_cell.angle_beta   90.00
_cell.angle_gamma   90.00
#
_symmetry.space_group_name_H-M   'P 1'
#
loop_
_entity.id
_entity.type
_entity.pdbx_description
1 polymer ?
#
loop_
_entity_poly.entity_id
_entity_poly.type
_entity_poly.pdbx_seq_one_letter_code
_entity_poly.pdbx_strand_id
1 'polypeptide(L)'
;MGYEAELAVAVEAARRAGSLLRAEFHRPGGPRGDGAHADIDVEVERLLREALTGATPYAFLGEETGPLDGPDPSHRWIVDPNDGTASFLRGYRGAAVSIGLLREGTPVLGVVFAYAYPDDDGDLIAWAEGAGPIRRNGAAVSTSLAGGALDRYAVVLLSQSADYLPSRNARCVAPARFLALPSLAYRLALVAVGEGVAAVSLSRPQSWDYAAGHALVRAAGGELVDDDGAPVAYTREREGELCRLFGGAPAVVRELARRPWNAVIHGRIPAPQGGYGLLRPSRSLLAGGAAALARAQGCLLGQLAGDALGALVEFRTAEEIAPLYPGGVDDLADGGTWDTLAGQPTDDSEMALLLARSIVRKRGFVAEAALDAYVHWYGTRPFDIGHTTAAALSAAAGAPHPGARRERARAAASLTSEANGSVMRAAPLGILGAGRPREAAAWAREDSALTHPHPVCCAAAAAFVAAIAATVGGAGVEGAFAAARAEAERSGERVVLAALEAARRAPPRSSSHQAGWVLIALQNAFFQLLHAPSLEEGLVATVMAGGDTDTNAAIAGALLGAAHGRAAVPDRFRRLVLTCRPLPEAGAKRVRPPELWPVDALLLAEALLAVGR
;
A
#
# COMPACT_ATOMS: atom_id res chain seq x y z
N MET A 1 -19.50 35.06 6.06
CA MET A 1 -19.75 34.23 7.26
C MET A 1 -19.11 32.90 6.97
N GLY A 2 -18.16 32.46 7.80
CA GLY A 2 -17.52 31.17 7.66
C GLY A 2 -18.13 30.14 8.60
N TYR A 3 -17.81 28.87 8.39
CA TYR A 3 -18.27 27.73 9.19
C TYR A 3 -17.17 27.20 10.13
N GLU A 4 -16.30 28.08 10.65
CA GLU A 4 -15.14 27.67 11.45
C GLU A 4 -15.53 26.96 12.76
N ALA A 5 -16.59 27.43 13.43
CA ALA A 5 -17.07 26.85 14.68
C ALA A 5 -17.70 25.47 14.45
N GLU A 6 -18.53 25.36 13.42
CA GLU A 6 -19.17 24.12 12.98
C GLU A 6 -18.12 23.08 12.56
N LEU A 7 -17.08 23.52 11.84
CA LEU A 7 -15.98 22.66 11.44
C LEU A 7 -15.20 22.13 12.65
N ALA A 8 -14.93 22.98 13.65
CA ALA A 8 -14.25 22.56 14.86
C ALA A 8 -15.06 21.48 15.63
N VAL A 9 -16.38 21.68 15.76
CA VAL A 9 -17.28 20.69 16.39
C VAL A 9 -17.29 19.38 15.61
N ALA A 10 -17.44 19.43 14.29
CA ALA A 10 -17.48 18.25 13.45
C ALA A 10 -16.16 17.45 13.47
N VAL A 11 -15.01 18.13 13.45
CA VAL A 11 -13.69 17.47 13.55
C VAL A 11 -13.52 16.79 14.89
N GLU A 12 -13.89 17.44 15.99
CA GLU A 12 -13.80 16.83 17.33
C GLU A 12 -14.74 15.63 17.48
N ALA A 13 -15.99 15.76 17.00
CA ALA A 13 -16.96 14.67 17.00
C ALA A 13 -16.45 13.47 16.18
N ALA A 14 -15.90 13.71 14.99
CA ALA A 14 -15.32 12.67 14.14
C ALA A 14 -14.14 11.96 14.83
N ARG A 15 -13.25 12.68 15.52
CA ARG A 15 -12.12 12.07 16.25
C ARG A 15 -12.60 11.16 17.38
N ARG A 16 -13.60 11.60 18.15
CA ARG A 16 -14.22 10.79 19.22
C ARG A 16 -14.88 9.53 18.66
N ALA A 17 -15.68 9.67 17.60
CA ALA A 17 -16.30 8.56 16.88
C ALA A 17 -15.25 7.56 16.35
N GLY A 18 -14.23 8.06 15.65
CA GLY A 18 -13.17 7.23 15.09
C GLY A 18 -12.36 6.49 16.15
N SER A 19 -12.20 7.05 17.36
CA SER A 19 -11.56 6.33 18.47
C SER A 19 -12.39 5.12 18.92
N LEU A 20 -13.72 5.24 18.98
CA LEU A 20 -14.61 4.13 19.33
C LEU A 20 -14.61 3.06 18.23
N LEU A 21 -14.70 3.47 16.97
CA LEU A 21 -14.67 2.56 15.82
C LEU A 21 -13.33 1.83 15.70
N ARG A 22 -12.21 2.51 15.93
CA ARG A 22 -10.87 1.89 15.95
C ARG A 22 -10.77 0.86 17.08
N ALA A 23 -11.30 1.17 18.28
CA ALA A 23 -11.32 0.21 19.38
C ALA A 23 -12.18 -1.02 19.06
N GLU A 24 -13.33 -0.82 18.42
CA GLU A 24 -14.21 -1.92 17.97
C GLU A 24 -13.56 -2.74 16.84
N PHE A 25 -12.82 -2.11 15.92
CA PHE A 25 -12.07 -2.78 14.85
C PHE A 25 -11.07 -3.80 15.41
N HIS A 26 -10.39 -3.44 16.51
CA HIS A 26 -9.40 -4.28 17.19
C HIS A 26 -9.98 -5.15 18.30
N ARG A 27 -11.31 -5.18 18.46
CA ARG A 27 -11.96 -5.98 19.50
C ARG A 27 -11.54 -7.46 19.37
N PRO A 28 -11.23 -8.16 20.47
CA PRO A 28 -11.00 -9.60 20.44
C PRO A 28 -12.23 -10.34 19.87
N GLY A 29 -12.02 -11.15 18.82
CA GLY A 29 -13.11 -11.78 18.04
C GLY A 29 -13.60 -10.95 16.83
N GLY A 30 -13.06 -9.74 16.69
CA GLY A 30 -13.44 -8.75 15.69
C GLY A 30 -14.64 -7.90 16.11
N PRO A 31 -15.01 -6.93 15.25
CA PRO A 31 -16.13 -6.04 15.51
C PRO A 31 -17.46 -6.80 15.60
N ARG A 32 -18.35 -6.30 16.45
CA ARG A 32 -19.73 -6.78 16.61
C ARG A 32 -20.58 -6.41 15.39
N GLY A 33 -21.47 -7.31 15.01
CA GLY A 33 -22.37 -7.15 13.87
C GLY A 33 -22.21 -8.22 12.79
N ASP A 34 -23.07 -8.15 11.78
CA ASP A 34 -23.10 -9.08 10.65
C ASP A 34 -23.59 -8.39 9.37
N GLY A 35 -23.20 -8.94 8.22
CA GLY A 35 -23.58 -8.45 6.90
C GLY A 35 -23.08 -7.02 6.65
N ALA A 36 -24.01 -6.07 6.70
CA ALA A 36 -23.77 -4.65 6.46
C ALA A 36 -24.12 -3.78 7.67
N HIS A 37 -24.30 -4.37 8.86
CA HIS A 37 -24.67 -3.63 10.07
C HIS A 37 -23.72 -3.99 11.22
N ALA A 38 -23.09 -2.99 11.83
CA ALA A 38 -22.29 -3.15 13.03
C ALA A 38 -22.95 -2.45 14.22
N ASP A 39 -23.02 -3.13 15.38
CA ASP A 39 -23.68 -2.59 16.58
C ASP A 39 -23.11 -1.21 17.00
N ILE A 40 -21.82 -1.00 16.73
CA ILE A 40 -21.10 0.24 17.04
C ILE A 40 -21.59 1.43 16.20
N ASP A 41 -22.18 1.20 15.02
CA ASP A 41 -22.61 2.26 14.11
C ASP A 41 -23.71 3.11 14.78
N VAL A 42 -24.68 2.45 15.43
CA VAL A 42 -25.76 3.12 16.19
C VAL A 42 -25.21 3.85 17.43
N GLU A 43 -24.24 3.26 18.14
CA GLU A 43 -23.61 3.87 19.32
C GLU A 43 -22.88 5.17 18.93
N VAL A 44 -22.13 5.12 17.83
CA VAL A 44 -21.36 6.25 17.30
C VAL A 44 -22.27 7.32 16.71
N GLU A 45 -23.31 6.97 15.96
CA GLU A 45 -24.22 7.97 15.39
C GLU A 45 -24.95 8.75 16.48
N ARG A 46 -25.33 8.12 17.59
CA ARG A 46 -25.93 8.83 18.73
C ARG A 46 -24.99 9.88 19.31
N LEU A 47 -23.70 9.55 19.45
CA LEU A 47 -22.67 10.50 19.88
C LEU A 47 -22.53 11.66 18.90
N LEU A 48 -22.47 11.36 17.60
CA LEU A 48 -22.35 12.37 16.54
C LEU A 48 -23.58 13.29 16.53
N ARG A 49 -24.79 12.73 16.59
CA ARG A 49 -26.05 13.48 16.64
C ARG A 49 -26.05 14.43 17.83
N GLU A 50 -25.80 13.92 19.04
CA GLU A 50 -25.78 14.74 20.26
C GLU A 50 -24.77 15.89 20.16
N ALA A 51 -23.55 15.61 19.69
CA ALA A 51 -22.50 16.62 19.56
C ALA A 51 -22.87 17.71 18.55
N LEU A 52 -23.38 17.34 17.37
CA LEU A 52 -23.67 18.26 16.28
C LEU A 52 -24.93 19.09 16.56
N THR A 53 -26.03 18.47 16.99
CA THR A 53 -27.30 19.18 17.24
C THR A 53 -27.33 19.88 18.60
N GLY A 54 -26.46 19.49 19.54
CA GLY A 54 -26.25 20.24 20.78
C GLY A 54 -25.48 21.55 20.56
N ALA A 55 -24.60 21.59 19.55
CA ALA A 55 -23.78 22.76 19.25
C ALA A 55 -24.40 23.70 18.20
N THR A 56 -25.38 23.24 17.43
CA THR A 56 -25.96 24.00 16.30
C THR A 56 -27.47 23.84 16.22
N PRO A 57 -28.22 24.83 15.69
CA PRO A 57 -29.68 24.76 15.57
C PRO A 57 -30.16 23.97 14.34
N TYR A 58 -29.29 23.20 13.68
CA TYR A 58 -29.54 22.64 12.36
C TYR A 58 -30.32 21.32 12.42
N ALA A 59 -31.01 20.99 11.33
CA ALA A 59 -31.59 19.66 11.17
C ALA A 59 -30.49 18.58 11.05
N PHE A 60 -30.86 17.32 11.23
CA PHE A 60 -29.96 16.17 11.14
C PHE A 60 -30.59 15.05 10.31
N LEU A 61 -29.78 14.34 9.55
CA LEU A 61 -30.10 13.09 8.88
C LEU A 61 -28.91 12.15 9.05
N GLY A 62 -29.12 11.05 9.77
CA GLY A 62 -28.13 9.99 9.92
C GLY A 62 -28.62 8.69 9.31
N GLU A 63 -27.68 7.83 8.93
CA GLU A 63 -27.93 6.49 8.38
C GLU A 63 -28.73 5.61 9.35
N GLU A 64 -28.35 5.60 10.63
CA GLU A 64 -28.84 4.65 11.64
C GLU A 64 -30.06 5.16 12.43
N THR A 65 -30.08 6.45 12.76
CA THR A 65 -31.10 7.09 13.62
C THR A 65 -32.09 7.94 12.83
N GLY A 66 -31.90 8.06 11.52
CA GLY A 66 -32.79 8.77 10.61
C GLY A 66 -32.83 10.29 10.83
N PRO A 67 -33.90 10.97 10.37
CA PRO A 67 -34.00 12.41 10.45
C PRO A 67 -34.36 12.92 11.84
N LEU A 68 -33.91 14.14 12.15
CA LEU A 68 -34.32 14.97 13.28
C LEU A 68 -34.46 16.41 12.80
N ASP A 69 -35.59 17.04 13.08
CA ASP A 69 -35.82 18.44 12.75
C ASP A 69 -35.04 19.37 13.70
N GLY A 70 -34.53 20.47 13.15
CA GLY A 70 -33.83 21.51 13.90
C GLY A 70 -34.56 22.86 13.83
N PRO A 71 -34.32 23.79 14.77
CA PRO A 71 -34.86 25.14 14.71
C PRO A 71 -34.55 25.90 13.42
N ASP A 72 -33.39 25.64 12.80
CA ASP A 72 -33.01 26.16 11.49
C ASP A 72 -33.05 25.03 10.43
N PRO A 73 -34.10 24.97 9.60
CA PRO A 73 -34.23 23.97 8.55
C PRO A 73 -33.41 24.32 7.29
N SER A 74 -32.82 25.52 7.19
CA SER A 74 -31.98 25.90 6.06
C SER A 74 -30.65 25.14 6.05
N HIS A 75 -30.24 24.62 7.22
CA HIS A 75 -29.06 23.80 7.37
C HIS A 75 -29.41 22.37 7.82
N ARG A 76 -28.66 21.40 7.32
CA ARG A 76 -28.83 20.00 7.71
C ARG A 76 -27.49 19.26 7.78
N TRP A 77 -27.20 18.65 8.92
CA TRP A 77 -26.15 17.65 9.07
C TRP A 77 -26.55 16.36 8.36
N ILE A 78 -25.64 15.81 7.55
CA ILE A 78 -25.78 14.52 6.88
C ILE A 78 -24.64 13.64 7.38
N VAL A 79 -24.96 12.53 8.03
CA VAL A 79 -23.98 11.71 8.74
C VAL A 79 -24.09 10.24 8.36
N ASP A 80 -22.95 9.65 8.04
CA ASP A 80 -22.74 8.21 8.08
C ASP A 80 -21.70 7.95 9.18
N PRO A 81 -22.06 7.18 10.23
CA PRO A 81 -21.15 6.92 11.35
C PRO A 81 -19.95 6.06 10.94
N ASN A 82 -20.06 5.23 9.89
CA ASN A 82 -19.06 4.23 9.52
C ASN A 82 -19.16 3.77 8.04
N ASP A 83 -19.06 4.69 7.08
CA ASP A 83 -19.15 4.39 5.66
C ASP A 83 -18.17 3.28 5.27
N GLY A 84 -18.71 2.17 4.75
CA GLY A 84 -17.98 0.94 4.48
C GLY A 84 -18.09 -0.14 5.55
N THR A 85 -19.11 -0.11 6.43
CA THR A 85 -19.40 -1.10 7.50
C THR A 85 -19.17 -2.55 7.09
N ALA A 86 -19.68 -2.99 5.93
CA ALA A 86 -19.52 -4.38 5.48
C ALA A 86 -18.04 -4.79 5.27
N SER A 87 -17.17 -3.85 4.91
CA SER A 87 -15.73 -4.08 4.77
C SER A 87 -15.00 -3.99 6.11
N PHE A 88 -15.41 -3.06 6.98
CA PHE A 88 -14.98 -2.98 8.38
C PHE A 88 -15.21 -4.31 9.10
N LEU A 89 -16.41 -4.89 9.00
CA LEU A 89 -16.75 -6.20 9.58
C LEU A 89 -15.89 -7.36 9.04
N ARG A 90 -15.32 -7.22 7.84
CA ARG A 90 -14.40 -8.21 7.23
C ARG A 90 -12.93 -7.94 7.55
N GLY A 91 -12.61 -6.88 8.29
CA GLY A 91 -11.24 -6.50 8.65
C GLY A 91 -10.51 -5.64 7.61
N TYR A 92 -11.22 -5.04 6.65
CA TYR A 92 -10.60 -4.04 5.77
C TYR A 92 -10.44 -2.72 6.53
N ARG A 93 -9.26 -2.10 6.40
CA ARG A 93 -9.06 -0.69 6.73
C ARG A 93 -9.65 0.20 5.63
N GLY A 94 -10.02 1.43 5.98
CA GLY A 94 -10.54 2.43 5.03
C GLY A 94 -12.06 2.60 5.04
N ALA A 95 -12.75 2.04 6.04
CA ALA A 95 -14.03 2.59 6.48
C ALA A 95 -13.81 3.94 7.17
N ALA A 96 -14.80 4.83 7.14
CA ALA A 96 -14.64 6.21 7.59
C ALA A 96 -15.88 6.80 8.25
N VAL A 97 -15.67 7.69 9.21
CA VAL A 97 -16.74 8.58 9.68
C VAL A 97 -16.96 9.66 8.61
N SER A 98 -18.20 9.91 8.21
CA SER A 98 -18.58 10.92 7.20
C SER A 98 -19.55 11.93 7.82
N ILE A 99 -19.15 13.19 7.88
CA ILE A 99 -19.98 14.29 8.41
C ILE A 99 -20.02 15.42 7.39
N GLY A 100 -21.19 15.63 6.77
CA GLY A 100 -21.45 16.74 5.84
C GLY A 100 -22.42 17.75 6.44
N LEU A 101 -22.28 19.03 6.09
CA LEU A 101 -23.29 20.06 6.34
C LEU A 101 -23.81 20.60 5.01
N LEU A 102 -25.13 20.60 4.86
CA LEU A 102 -25.80 21.27 3.76
C LEU A 102 -26.33 22.63 4.20
N ARG A 103 -26.25 23.64 3.33
CA ARG A 103 -27.04 24.88 3.37
C ARG A 103 -27.94 24.89 2.14
N GLU A 104 -29.25 24.81 2.33
CA GLU A 104 -30.25 24.80 1.25
C GLU A 104 -29.92 23.77 0.14
N GLY A 105 -29.49 22.58 0.57
CA GLY A 105 -29.08 21.49 -0.34
C GLY A 105 -27.66 21.63 -0.93
N THR A 106 -26.91 22.68 -0.59
CA THR A 106 -25.52 22.85 -1.03
C THR A 106 -24.53 22.34 0.04
N PRO A 107 -23.59 21.42 -0.26
CA PRO A 107 -22.59 20.96 0.69
C PRO A 107 -21.56 22.05 1.02
N VAL A 108 -21.63 22.61 2.23
CA VAL A 108 -20.79 23.74 2.67
C VAL A 108 -19.68 23.34 3.65
N LEU A 109 -19.72 22.11 4.18
CA LEU A 109 -18.70 21.56 5.09
C LEU A 109 -18.64 20.04 4.91
N GLY A 110 -17.43 19.50 4.93
CA GLY A 110 -17.19 18.06 4.93
C GLY A 110 -16.05 17.68 5.86
N VAL A 111 -16.28 16.67 6.71
CA VAL A 111 -15.26 15.99 7.53
C VAL A 111 -15.35 14.51 7.23
N VAL A 112 -14.25 13.92 6.76
CA VAL A 112 -14.12 12.48 6.53
C VAL A 112 -12.93 11.97 7.32
N PHE A 113 -13.14 10.95 8.17
CA PHE A 113 -12.09 10.37 8.99
C PHE A 113 -12.00 8.85 8.79
N ALA A 114 -11.04 8.41 7.98
CA ALA A 114 -10.68 7.00 7.84
C ALA A 114 -9.87 6.55 9.05
N TYR A 115 -10.57 6.22 10.13
CA TYR A 115 -10.01 6.13 11.48
C TYR A 115 -8.97 5.04 11.69
N ALA A 116 -8.84 4.04 10.81
CA ALA A 116 -7.83 2.98 10.94
C ALA A 116 -6.89 2.88 9.71
N TYR A 117 -7.10 3.68 8.67
CA TYR A 117 -6.30 3.60 7.45
C TYR A 117 -5.16 4.62 7.45
N PRO A 118 -4.01 4.34 6.80
CA PRO A 118 -3.57 3.03 6.27
C PRO A 118 -2.84 2.17 7.31
N ASP A 119 -2.31 2.80 8.35
CA ASP A 119 -1.35 2.27 9.31
C ASP A 119 -1.84 2.44 10.76
N ASP A 120 -3.16 2.39 10.97
CA ASP A 120 -3.79 2.49 12.31
C ASP A 120 -3.73 3.87 12.98
N ASP A 121 -3.03 4.86 12.40
CA ASP A 121 -3.01 6.24 12.91
C ASP A 121 -4.25 7.05 12.48
N GLY A 122 -4.83 6.66 11.34
CA GLY A 122 -6.02 7.26 10.75
C GLY A 122 -5.71 8.43 9.83
N ASP A 123 -6.67 8.77 8.97
CA ASP A 123 -6.54 9.88 8.02
C ASP A 123 -7.80 10.76 8.01
N LEU A 124 -7.67 12.00 8.50
CA LEU A 124 -8.76 12.96 8.63
C LEU A 124 -8.60 14.08 7.60
N ILE A 125 -9.60 14.23 6.73
CA ILE A 125 -9.66 15.28 5.71
C ILE A 125 -10.90 16.13 5.97
N ALA A 126 -10.71 17.45 6.07
CA ALA A 126 -11.75 18.37 6.50
C ALA A 126 -11.68 19.71 5.78
N TRP A 127 -12.85 20.31 5.53
CA TRP A 127 -12.99 21.64 4.95
C TRP A 127 -14.36 22.24 5.26
N ALA A 128 -14.44 23.57 5.30
CA ALA A 128 -15.70 24.29 5.30
C ALA A 128 -15.60 25.63 4.55
N GLU A 129 -16.71 26.09 3.97
CA GLU A 129 -16.81 27.39 3.31
C GLU A 129 -16.42 28.52 4.29
N GLY A 130 -15.52 29.41 3.83
CA GLY A 130 -14.99 30.50 4.65
C GLY A 130 -13.84 30.10 5.61
N ALA A 131 -13.65 28.82 5.93
CA ALA A 131 -12.69 28.35 6.94
C ALA A 131 -11.25 28.10 6.43
N GLY A 132 -10.93 28.54 5.21
CA GLY A 132 -9.61 28.39 4.58
C GLY A 132 -9.48 27.16 3.66
N PRO A 133 -8.25 26.65 3.43
CA PRO A 133 -8.02 25.52 2.53
C PRO A 133 -8.46 24.19 3.15
N ILE A 134 -8.55 23.16 2.31
CA ILE A 134 -8.73 21.77 2.79
C ILE A 134 -7.56 21.43 3.73
N ARG A 135 -7.86 20.75 4.83
CA ARG A 135 -6.84 20.24 5.77
C ARG A 135 -6.86 18.72 5.80
N ARG A 136 -5.67 18.12 5.78
CA ARG A 136 -5.44 16.69 6.02
C ARG A 136 -4.56 16.53 7.24
N ASN A 137 -5.08 15.85 8.27
CA ASN A 137 -4.40 15.68 9.57
C ASN A 137 -3.87 16.99 10.15
N GLY A 138 -4.62 18.09 9.95
CA GLY A 138 -4.28 19.44 10.40
C GLY A 138 -3.42 20.25 9.42
N ALA A 139 -2.69 19.61 8.51
CA ALA A 139 -1.88 20.29 7.49
C ALA A 139 -2.75 20.80 6.33
N ALA A 140 -2.48 22.01 5.85
CA ALA A 140 -3.19 22.56 4.69
C ALA A 140 -2.77 21.81 3.41
N VAL A 141 -3.74 21.50 2.57
CA VAL A 141 -3.55 20.87 1.25
C VAL A 141 -4.11 21.81 0.19
N SER A 142 -3.34 22.02 -0.87
CA SER A 142 -3.75 22.81 -2.02
C SER A 142 -3.76 21.93 -3.26
N THR A 143 -4.96 21.57 -3.72
CA THR A 143 -5.18 20.75 -4.91
C THR A 143 -6.24 21.42 -5.79
N SER A 144 -6.09 21.29 -7.10
CA SER A 144 -7.10 21.72 -8.08
C SER A 144 -7.47 20.57 -9.00
N LEU A 145 -8.77 20.26 -9.07
CA LEU A 145 -9.32 19.23 -9.94
C LEU A 145 -9.69 19.76 -11.34
N ALA A 146 -9.63 21.08 -11.55
CA ALA A 146 -10.07 21.71 -12.80
C ALA A 146 -9.28 21.24 -14.04
N GLY A 147 -8.00 20.90 -13.87
CA GLY A 147 -7.11 20.43 -14.93
C GLY A 147 -6.90 18.91 -14.98
N GLY A 148 -7.65 18.12 -14.21
CA GLY A 148 -7.48 16.67 -14.15
C GLY A 148 -7.77 16.00 -15.49
N ALA A 149 -6.97 14.97 -15.83
CA ALA A 149 -7.11 14.18 -17.04
C ALA A 149 -7.05 12.68 -16.74
N LEU A 150 -7.63 11.86 -17.63
CA LEU A 150 -7.44 10.42 -17.63
C LEU A 150 -6.21 10.07 -18.48
N ASP A 151 -5.04 10.05 -17.84
CA ASP A 151 -3.80 9.52 -18.43
C ASP A 151 -3.39 8.21 -17.74
N ARG A 152 -2.26 7.63 -18.16
CA ARG A 152 -1.78 6.32 -17.68
C ARG A 152 -1.24 6.31 -16.24
N TYR A 153 -0.99 7.47 -15.65
CA TYR A 153 -0.54 7.63 -14.27
C TYR A 153 -1.67 8.10 -13.34
N ALA A 154 -2.76 8.63 -13.90
CA ALA A 154 -3.97 8.96 -13.17
C ALA A 154 -4.55 7.74 -12.44
N VAL A 155 -5.13 7.99 -11.27
CA VAL A 155 -5.76 6.97 -10.42
C VAL A 155 -7.24 7.27 -10.26
N VAL A 156 -8.09 6.28 -10.57
CA VAL A 156 -9.52 6.29 -10.30
C VAL A 156 -9.83 5.42 -9.08
N LEU A 157 -10.50 5.97 -8.08
CA LEU A 157 -10.85 5.26 -6.85
C LEU A 157 -12.17 4.51 -6.98
N LEU A 158 -12.12 3.19 -6.84
CA LEU A 158 -13.27 2.29 -7.01
C LEU A 158 -13.64 1.62 -5.70
N SER A 159 -14.83 1.02 -5.65
CA SER A 159 -15.26 0.23 -4.49
C SER A 159 -14.32 -0.96 -4.24
N GLN A 160 -14.22 -1.41 -2.99
CA GLN A 160 -13.39 -2.56 -2.60
C GLN A 160 -13.57 -3.82 -3.47
N SER A 161 -14.76 -4.00 -4.05
CA SER A 161 -15.07 -5.12 -4.95
C SER A 161 -14.33 -5.09 -6.29
N ALA A 162 -13.70 -3.97 -6.67
CA ALA A 162 -13.01 -3.82 -7.95
C ALA A 162 -11.85 -4.82 -8.11
N ASP A 163 -11.18 -5.19 -7.01
CA ASP A 163 -10.10 -6.18 -6.99
C ASP A 163 -10.56 -7.60 -7.35
N TYR A 164 -11.85 -7.90 -7.27
CA TYR A 164 -12.39 -9.18 -7.68
C TYR A 164 -12.61 -9.29 -9.19
N LEU A 165 -12.63 -8.15 -9.91
CA LEU A 165 -12.84 -8.08 -11.36
C LEU A 165 -11.82 -7.13 -12.01
N PRO A 166 -10.51 -7.35 -11.82
CA PRO A 166 -9.48 -6.35 -12.12
C PRO A 166 -9.41 -5.98 -13.61
N SER A 167 -9.48 -6.95 -14.53
CA SER A 167 -9.45 -6.67 -15.98
C SER A 167 -10.66 -5.87 -16.46
N ARG A 168 -11.84 -6.10 -15.87
CA ARG A 168 -13.06 -5.37 -16.26
C ARG A 168 -12.99 -3.93 -15.78
N ASN A 169 -12.57 -3.72 -14.53
CA ASN A 169 -12.38 -2.38 -13.98
C ASN A 169 -11.27 -1.61 -14.71
N ALA A 170 -10.11 -2.23 -14.96
CA ALA A 170 -9.01 -1.64 -15.72
C ALA A 170 -9.46 -1.15 -17.10
N ARG A 171 -10.29 -1.94 -17.80
CA ARG A 171 -10.86 -1.53 -19.10
C ARG A 171 -11.77 -0.32 -19.01
N CYS A 172 -12.57 -0.21 -17.95
CA CYS A 172 -13.49 0.91 -17.76
C CYS A 172 -12.76 2.21 -17.42
N VAL A 173 -11.64 2.14 -16.71
CA VAL A 173 -10.85 3.32 -16.31
C VAL A 173 -9.73 3.67 -17.30
N ALA A 174 -9.43 2.80 -18.26
CA ALA A 174 -8.34 3.00 -19.22
C ALA A 174 -8.39 4.38 -19.93
N PRO A 175 -7.24 5.07 -20.06
CA PRO A 175 -5.88 4.58 -19.80
C PRO A 175 -5.44 4.62 -18.32
N ALA A 176 -6.27 5.16 -17.41
CA ALA A 176 -5.92 5.32 -16.01
C ALA A 176 -5.82 4.00 -15.25
N ARG A 177 -5.25 4.09 -14.05
CA ARG A 177 -5.13 3.02 -13.07
C ARG A 177 -6.29 3.10 -12.08
N PHE A 178 -6.45 2.09 -11.24
CA PHE A 178 -7.44 2.16 -10.16
C PHE A 178 -6.91 1.70 -8.81
N LEU A 179 -7.46 2.28 -7.75
CA LEU A 179 -7.28 1.88 -6.36
C LEU A 179 -8.64 1.50 -5.77
N ALA A 180 -8.73 0.33 -5.13
CA ALA A 180 -9.96 -0.14 -4.50
C ALA A 180 -9.96 0.23 -3.02
N LEU A 181 -11.00 0.92 -2.55
CA LEU A 181 -11.16 1.29 -1.13
C LEU A 181 -12.62 1.11 -0.69
N PRO A 182 -12.88 0.86 0.62
CA PRO A 182 -14.23 0.65 1.13
C PRO A 182 -15.16 1.86 1.04
N SER A 183 -14.85 2.93 1.79
CA SER A 183 -15.71 4.10 1.95
C SER A 183 -15.81 4.93 0.67
N LEU A 184 -17.01 5.32 0.26
CA LEU A 184 -17.22 6.30 -0.80
C LEU A 184 -16.80 7.70 -0.36
N ALA A 185 -17.16 8.10 0.86
CA ALA A 185 -16.80 9.39 1.43
C ALA A 185 -15.28 9.59 1.43
N TYR A 186 -14.53 8.58 1.84
CA TYR A 186 -13.07 8.61 1.86
C TYR A 186 -12.46 8.58 0.47
N ARG A 187 -13.04 7.83 -0.48
CA ARG A 187 -12.59 7.88 -1.88
C ARG A 187 -12.73 9.30 -2.45
N LEU A 188 -13.84 9.97 -2.21
CA LEU A 188 -14.05 11.37 -2.61
C LEU A 188 -13.09 12.32 -1.89
N ALA A 189 -12.84 12.11 -0.60
CA ALA A 189 -11.88 12.89 0.17
C ALA A 189 -10.45 12.77 -0.39
N LEU A 190 -10.02 11.56 -0.78
CA LEU A 190 -8.72 11.31 -1.41
C LEU A 190 -8.59 12.00 -2.77
N VAL A 191 -9.66 12.05 -3.58
CA VAL A 191 -9.68 12.86 -4.81
C VAL A 191 -9.47 14.33 -4.49
N ALA A 192 -10.17 14.87 -3.49
CA ALA A 192 -10.08 16.27 -3.11
C ALA A 192 -8.67 16.70 -2.66
N VAL A 193 -7.88 15.77 -2.09
CA VAL A 193 -6.47 16.03 -1.70
C VAL A 193 -5.45 15.61 -2.76
N GLY A 194 -5.88 15.15 -3.94
CA GLY A 194 -5.01 14.91 -5.10
C GLY A 194 -4.42 13.50 -5.21
N GLU A 195 -4.92 12.54 -4.43
CA GLU A 195 -4.47 11.13 -4.53
C GLU A 195 -5.13 10.37 -5.70
N GLY A 196 -6.17 10.93 -6.31
CA GLY A 196 -6.75 10.44 -7.56
C GLY A 196 -7.50 11.53 -8.31
N VAL A 197 -7.92 11.22 -9.53
CA VAL A 197 -8.63 12.16 -10.42
C VAL A 197 -10.15 12.02 -10.35
N ALA A 198 -10.63 10.85 -9.92
CA ALA A 198 -12.06 10.59 -9.74
C ALA A 198 -12.29 9.43 -8.77
N ALA A 199 -13.45 9.41 -8.13
CA ALA A 199 -14.00 8.31 -7.37
C ALA A 199 -15.31 7.87 -8.02
N VAL A 200 -15.53 6.55 -8.12
CA VAL A 200 -16.71 5.97 -8.78
C VAL A 200 -17.41 4.99 -7.85
N SER A 201 -18.71 5.17 -7.68
CA SER A 201 -19.59 4.17 -7.06
C SER A 201 -20.51 3.55 -8.11
N LEU A 202 -20.52 2.22 -8.18
CA LEU A 202 -21.43 1.46 -9.05
C LEU A 202 -22.60 0.82 -8.27
N SER A 203 -22.65 1.06 -6.96
CA SER A 203 -23.79 0.75 -6.09
C SER A 203 -24.77 1.94 -6.07
N ARG A 204 -25.88 1.79 -5.35
CA ARG A 204 -26.87 2.85 -5.09
C ARG A 204 -26.54 3.59 -3.78
N PRO A 205 -25.62 4.58 -3.78
CA PRO A 205 -25.26 5.28 -2.56
C PRO A 205 -26.40 6.17 -2.07
N GLN A 206 -26.43 6.43 -0.77
CA GLN A 206 -27.32 7.38 -0.12
C GLN A 206 -26.58 8.70 0.16
N SER A 207 -27.33 9.76 0.48
CA SER A 207 -26.76 11.11 0.65
C SER A 207 -25.66 11.17 1.70
N TRP A 208 -25.72 10.34 2.73
CA TRP A 208 -24.70 10.23 3.78
C TRP A 208 -23.37 9.61 3.34
N ASP A 209 -23.37 8.74 2.33
CA ASP A 209 -22.16 8.12 1.76
C ASP A 209 -21.28 9.13 1.01
N TYR A 210 -21.84 10.27 0.59
CA TYR A 210 -21.13 11.21 -0.29
C TYR A 210 -21.26 12.69 0.09
N ALA A 211 -22.13 13.12 1.01
CA ALA A 211 -22.29 14.53 1.36
C ALA A 211 -20.98 15.20 1.82
N ALA A 212 -20.28 14.57 2.76
CA ALA A 212 -19.00 15.07 3.27
C ALA A 212 -17.93 15.09 2.16
N GLY A 213 -17.79 13.98 1.43
CA GLY A 213 -16.86 13.86 0.31
C GLY A 213 -17.15 14.85 -0.82
N HIS A 214 -18.41 15.13 -1.11
CA HIS A 214 -18.84 16.10 -2.11
C HIS A 214 -18.44 17.53 -1.71
N ALA A 215 -18.60 17.93 -0.44
CA ALA A 215 -18.12 19.22 0.03
C ALA A 215 -16.61 19.39 -0.20
N LEU A 216 -15.82 18.34 0.08
CA LEU A 216 -14.37 18.33 -0.17
C LEU A 216 -14.03 18.43 -1.66
N VAL A 217 -14.71 17.64 -2.51
CA VAL A 217 -14.50 17.68 -3.98
C VAL A 217 -14.85 19.06 -4.55
N ARG A 218 -15.94 19.69 -4.09
CA ARG A 218 -16.32 21.06 -4.49
C ARG A 218 -15.26 22.07 -4.07
N ALA A 219 -14.71 21.95 -2.87
CA ALA A 219 -13.64 22.82 -2.38
C ALA A 219 -12.37 22.73 -3.25
N ALA A 220 -12.09 21.56 -3.84
CA ALA A 220 -11.00 21.35 -4.79
C ALA A 220 -11.36 21.72 -6.25
N GLY A 221 -12.55 22.27 -6.50
CA GLY A 221 -13.03 22.65 -7.83
C GLY A 221 -13.51 21.48 -8.71
N GLY A 222 -13.87 20.36 -8.09
CA GLY A 222 -14.44 19.20 -8.76
C GLY A 222 -15.98 19.20 -8.79
N GLU A 223 -16.53 18.16 -9.40
CA GLU A 223 -17.98 17.93 -9.55
C GLU A 223 -18.36 16.54 -9.06
N LEU A 224 -19.63 16.37 -8.70
CA LEU A 224 -20.26 15.08 -8.43
C LEU A 224 -21.48 14.92 -9.33
N VAL A 225 -21.50 13.86 -10.14
CA VAL A 225 -22.55 13.59 -11.13
C VAL A 225 -23.13 12.18 -10.99
N ASP A 226 -24.39 12.03 -11.40
CA ASP A 226 -25.11 10.76 -11.46
C ASP A 226 -24.82 9.98 -12.75
N ASP A 227 -25.54 8.88 -12.98
CA ASP A 227 -25.39 8.03 -14.17
C ASP A 227 -25.80 8.71 -15.49
N ASP A 228 -26.62 9.75 -15.44
CA ASP A 228 -26.96 10.60 -16.59
C ASP A 228 -25.95 11.73 -16.80
N GLY A 229 -24.96 11.86 -15.90
CA GLY A 229 -23.98 12.93 -15.88
C GLY A 229 -24.56 14.26 -15.37
N ALA A 230 -25.74 14.23 -14.74
CA ALA A 230 -26.35 15.41 -14.12
C ALA A 230 -25.74 15.65 -12.73
N PRO A 231 -25.54 16.93 -12.33
CA PRO A 231 -25.07 17.25 -10.98
C PRO A 231 -26.00 16.69 -9.90
N VAL A 232 -25.41 16.13 -8.85
CA VAL A 232 -26.18 15.58 -7.73
C VAL A 232 -26.87 16.69 -6.94
N ALA A 233 -28.15 16.47 -6.63
CA ALA A 233 -28.97 17.36 -5.82
C ALA A 233 -29.46 16.63 -4.56
N TYR A 234 -29.51 17.36 -3.43
CA TYR A 234 -29.93 16.84 -2.13
C TYR A 234 -31.42 17.13 -1.89
N THR A 235 -32.28 16.53 -2.71
CA THR A 235 -33.74 16.63 -2.56
C THR A 235 -34.32 15.32 -2.04
N ARG A 236 -35.41 15.40 -1.26
CA ARG A 236 -36.11 14.21 -0.72
C ARG A 236 -36.61 13.25 -1.81
N GLU A 237 -36.77 13.73 -3.04
CA GLU A 237 -37.27 12.96 -4.20
C GLU A 237 -36.16 12.18 -4.92
N ARG A 238 -34.89 12.63 -4.83
CA ARG A 238 -33.73 11.98 -5.46
C ARG A 238 -32.94 11.06 -4.51
N GLU A 239 -33.22 11.11 -3.20
CA GLU A 239 -32.69 10.17 -2.20
C GLU A 239 -33.24 8.75 -2.47
N GLY A 240 -32.57 7.99 -3.35
CA GLY A 240 -32.92 6.59 -3.67
C GLY A 240 -32.94 6.21 -5.16
N GLU A 241 -32.86 7.19 -6.07
CA GLU A 241 -32.88 6.93 -7.53
C GLU A 241 -31.49 6.74 -8.15
N LEU A 242 -30.43 7.22 -7.47
CA LEU A 242 -29.07 7.16 -7.98
C LEU A 242 -28.60 5.72 -8.13
N CYS A 243 -28.33 5.31 -9.37
CA CYS A 243 -27.79 3.99 -9.65
C CYS A 243 -26.26 3.95 -9.58
N ARG A 244 -25.60 5.07 -9.86
CA ARG A 244 -24.13 5.23 -9.90
C ARG A 244 -23.74 6.66 -9.55
N LEU A 245 -22.48 6.85 -9.18
CA LEU A 245 -21.96 8.14 -8.79
C LEU A 245 -20.53 8.33 -9.28
N PHE A 246 -20.22 9.52 -9.82
CA PHE A 246 -18.89 9.88 -10.31
C PHE A 246 -18.48 11.23 -9.74
N GLY A 247 -17.42 11.27 -8.93
CA GLY A 247 -16.96 12.49 -8.25
C GLY A 247 -15.48 12.78 -8.50
N GLY A 248 -15.13 14.02 -8.84
CA GLY A 248 -13.74 14.41 -9.10
C GLY A 248 -13.58 15.48 -10.18
N ALA A 249 -12.52 15.37 -10.97
CA ALA A 249 -12.22 16.33 -12.04
C ALA A 249 -13.37 16.40 -13.08
N PRO A 250 -13.90 17.60 -13.41
CA PRO A 250 -15.12 17.73 -14.22
C PRO A 250 -15.05 17.03 -15.58
N ALA A 251 -13.93 17.16 -16.30
CA ALA A 251 -13.74 16.48 -17.58
C ALA A 251 -13.72 14.95 -17.43
N VAL A 252 -13.03 14.47 -16.39
CA VAL A 252 -12.86 13.03 -16.11
C VAL A 252 -14.18 12.38 -15.72
N VAL A 253 -14.95 12.98 -14.81
CA VAL A 253 -16.20 12.35 -14.34
C VAL A 253 -17.25 12.24 -15.43
N ARG A 254 -17.37 13.25 -16.30
CA ARG A 254 -18.28 13.21 -17.47
C ARG A 254 -17.86 12.14 -18.48
N GLU A 255 -16.56 11.93 -18.64
CA GLU A 255 -16.05 10.86 -19.49
C GLU A 255 -16.33 9.48 -18.87
N LEU A 256 -16.00 9.28 -17.59
CA LEU A 256 -16.22 8.01 -16.88
C LEU A 256 -17.70 7.63 -16.80
N ALA A 257 -18.61 8.58 -16.63
CA ALA A 257 -20.06 8.33 -16.59
C ALA A 257 -20.57 7.64 -17.86
N ARG A 258 -19.93 7.90 -19.01
CA ARG A 258 -20.29 7.33 -20.32
C ARG A 258 -19.64 5.98 -20.61
N ARG A 259 -18.76 5.49 -19.74
CA ARG A 259 -18.04 4.22 -19.92
C ARG A 259 -18.96 3.01 -19.66
N PRO A 260 -18.69 1.84 -20.29
CA PRO A 260 -19.59 0.68 -20.25
C PRO A 260 -19.50 -0.13 -18.94
N TRP A 261 -19.90 0.46 -17.81
CA TRP A 261 -19.81 -0.15 -16.48
C TRP A 261 -20.70 -1.39 -16.27
N ASN A 262 -21.68 -1.63 -17.15
CA ASN A 262 -22.53 -2.84 -17.10
C ASN A 262 -21.69 -4.14 -17.12
N ALA A 263 -20.53 -4.13 -17.79
CA ALA A 263 -19.63 -5.26 -17.78
C ALA A 263 -19.08 -5.57 -16.37
N VAL A 264 -18.84 -4.55 -15.54
CA VAL A 264 -18.40 -4.73 -14.15
C VAL A 264 -19.57 -5.19 -13.29
N ILE A 265 -20.72 -4.52 -13.39
CA ILE A 265 -21.92 -4.77 -12.57
C ILE A 265 -22.44 -6.21 -12.72
N HIS A 266 -22.48 -6.72 -13.95
CA HIS A 266 -22.94 -8.10 -14.23
C HIS A 266 -21.79 -9.11 -14.27
N GLY A 267 -20.58 -8.71 -13.87
CA GLY A 267 -19.42 -9.59 -13.84
C GLY A 267 -19.56 -10.65 -12.75
N ARG A 268 -19.43 -11.93 -13.12
CA ARG A 268 -19.27 -13.00 -12.12
C ARG A 268 -17.86 -12.94 -11.54
N ILE A 269 -17.78 -12.81 -10.21
CA ILE A 269 -16.53 -12.93 -9.48
C ILE A 269 -16.00 -14.36 -9.69
N PRO A 270 -14.78 -14.53 -10.23
CA PRO A 270 -14.20 -15.85 -10.39
C PRO A 270 -13.92 -16.48 -9.02
N ALA A 271 -13.96 -17.81 -8.96
CA ALA A 271 -13.47 -18.53 -7.79
C ALA A 271 -11.99 -18.16 -7.54
N PRO A 272 -11.54 -18.05 -6.28
CA PRO A 272 -10.13 -17.82 -5.98
C PRO A 272 -9.26 -18.86 -6.68
N GLN A 273 -8.25 -18.41 -7.43
CA GLN A 273 -7.31 -19.29 -8.12
C GLN A 273 -6.00 -19.40 -7.34
N GLY A 274 -5.44 -20.61 -7.26
CA GLY A 274 -4.11 -20.87 -6.72
C GLY A 274 -3.96 -20.74 -5.20
N GLY A 275 -2.77 -21.14 -4.71
CA GLY A 275 -2.44 -21.11 -3.28
C GLY A 275 -1.94 -19.77 -2.76
N TYR A 276 -1.58 -18.84 -3.65
CA TYR A 276 -0.88 -17.59 -3.38
C TYR A 276 -1.61 -16.34 -3.93
N GLY A 277 -2.93 -16.39 -4.11
CA GLY A 277 -3.67 -15.22 -4.59
C GLY A 277 -3.54 -13.98 -3.70
N LEU A 278 -4.06 -12.84 -4.18
CA LEU A 278 -4.15 -11.61 -3.40
C LEU A 278 -4.78 -11.87 -2.03
N LEU A 279 -4.16 -11.32 -0.99
CA LEU A 279 -4.57 -11.48 0.37
C LEU A 279 -5.90 -10.78 0.57
N ARG A 280 -6.84 -11.51 1.18
CA ARG A 280 -8.06 -10.92 1.71
C ARG A 280 -7.85 -10.71 3.21
N PRO A 281 -8.28 -9.58 3.78
CA PRO A 281 -8.16 -9.35 5.20
C PRO A 281 -8.86 -10.44 6.00
N SER A 282 -8.30 -10.71 7.17
CA SER A 282 -8.87 -11.61 8.16
C SER A 282 -8.78 -10.90 9.51
N ARG A 283 -9.84 -10.99 10.31
CA ARG A 283 -9.87 -10.50 11.70
C ARG A 283 -8.71 -11.05 12.54
N SER A 284 -8.21 -12.24 12.20
CA SER A 284 -7.08 -12.90 12.87
C SER A 284 -5.69 -12.44 12.40
N LEU A 285 -5.63 -11.50 11.46
CA LEU A 285 -4.40 -10.99 10.83
C LEU A 285 -4.31 -9.46 10.92
N LEU A 286 -5.04 -8.84 11.86
CA LEU A 286 -4.97 -7.41 12.13
C LEU A 286 -3.85 -7.11 13.12
N ALA A 287 -3.06 -6.08 12.83
CA ALA A 287 -2.03 -5.60 13.74
C ALA A 287 -2.45 -4.24 14.32
N GLY A 288 -2.58 -4.16 15.65
CA GLY A 288 -2.68 -2.87 16.34
C GLY A 288 -1.30 -2.21 16.52
N GLY A 289 -1.25 -0.89 16.63
CA GLY A 289 -0.02 -0.16 16.95
C GLY A 289 0.62 0.49 15.72
N ALA A 290 0.33 1.78 15.55
CA ALA A 290 0.59 2.50 14.31
C ALA A 290 2.06 2.56 13.91
N ALA A 291 2.98 2.75 14.87
CA ALA A 291 4.41 2.88 14.56
C ALA A 291 5.00 1.60 13.94
N ALA A 292 4.69 0.43 14.50
CA ALA A 292 5.19 -0.85 13.98
C ALA A 292 4.58 -1.14 12.60
N LEU A 293 3.27 -0.89 12.42
CA LEU A 293 2.58 -1.09 11.16
C LEU A 293 3.12 -0.15 10.07
N ALA A 294 3.32 1.12 10.38
CA ALA A 294 3.94 2.09 9.46
C ALA A 294 5.34 1.63 9.01
N ARG A 295 6.16 1.09 9.92
CA ARG A 295 7.49 0.56 9.59
C ARG A 295 7.44 -0.72 8.74
N ALA A 296 6.53 -1.64 9.04
CA ALA A 296 6.34 -2.84 8.23
C ALA A 296 5.85 -2.52 6.81
N GLN A 297 4.86 -1.62 6.69
CA GLN A 297 4.35 -1.16 5.40
C GLN A 297 5.44 -0.38 4.65
N GLY A 298 6.19 0.47 5.34
CA GLY A 298 7.34 1.18 4.79
C GLY A 298 8.40 0.23 4.23
N CYS A 299 8.72 -0.85 4.96
CA CYS A 299 9.66 -1.87 4.52
C CYS A 299 9.25 -2.50 3.18
N LEU A 300 8.01 -3.02 3.08
CA LEU A 300 7.58 -3.69 1.86
C LEU A 300 7.39 -2.70 0.68
N LEU A 301 6.84 -1.52 0.94
CA LEU A 301 6.70 -0.48 -0.08
C LEU A 301 8.04 0.08 -0.55
N GLY A 302 9.00 0.26 0.35
CA GLY A 302 10.34 0.74 0.03
C GLY A 302 11.06 -0.27 -0.84
N GLN A 303 10.92 -1.58 -0.56
CA GLN A 303 11.42 -2.62 -1.43
C GLN A 303 10.81 -2.55 -2.83
N LEU A 304 9.48 -2.54 -2.91
CA LEU A 304 8.73 -2.51 -4.17
C LEU A 304 9.03 -1.26 -5.02
N ALA A 305 9.13 -0.11 -4.37
CA ALA A 305 9.47 1.15 -5.05
C ALA A 305 10.94 1.17 -5.48
N GLY A 306 11.86 0.66 -4.65
CA GLY A 306 13.28 0.57 -4.98
C GLY A 306 13.53 -0.33 -6.19
N ASP A 307 12.98 -1.55 -6.17
CA ASP A 307 12.97 -2.50 -7.29
C ASP A 307 12.49 -1.83 -8.59
N ALA A 308 11.24 -1.32 -8.59
CA ALA A 308 10.65 -0.72 -9.78
C ALA A 308 11.41 0.53 -10.29
N LEU A 309 12.04 1.31 -9.39
CA LEU A 309 12.85 2.46 -9.76
C LEU A 309 14.18 2.03 -10.37
N GLY A 310 14.85 1.04 -9.77
CA GLY A 310 16.13 0.53 -10.23
C GLY A 310 16.03 -0.22 -11.56
N ALA A 311 14.91 -0.89 -11.83
CA ALA A 311 14.65 -1.59 -13.10
C ALA A 311 14.63 -0.65 -14.33
N LEU A 312 14.50 0.67 -14.13
CA LEU A 312 14.55 1.66 -15.21
C LEU A 312 15.92 1.73 -15.90
N VAL A 313 16.99 1.44 -15.15
CA VAL A 313 18.38 1.64 -15.58
C VAL A 313 19.29 0.47 -15.23
N GLU A 314 18.72 -0.68 -14.93
CA GLU A 314 19.44 -1.92 -14.63
C GLU A 314 20.50 -2.23 -15.69
N PHE A 315 21.67 -2.66 -15.22
CA PHE A 315 22.89 -2.94 -15.98
C PHE A 315 23.58 -1.72 -16.63
N ARG A 316 23.07 -0.51 -16.46
CA ARG A 316 23.77 0.71 -16.90
C ARG A 316 24.80 1.14 -15.87
N THR A 317 25.89 1.72 -16.35
CA THR A 317 26.90 2.40 -15.53
C THR A 317 26.42 3.78 -15.09
N ALA A 318 26.99 4.31 -14.01
CA ALA A 318 26.68 5.66 -13.55
C ALA A 318 26.89 6.72 -14.66
N GLU A 319 27.94 6.54 -15.47
CA GLU A 319 28.27 7.40 -16.61
C GLU A 319 27.22 7.35 -17.74
N GLU A 320 26.54 6.22 -17.91
CA GLU A 320 25.44 6.06 -18.88
C GLU A 320 24.11 6.61 -18.35
N ILE A 321 23.89 6.55 -17.03
CA ILE A 321 22.65 7.03 -16.39
C ILE A 321 22.62 8.56 -16.32
N ALA A 322 23.72 9.19 -15.91
CA ALA A 322 23.81 10.63 -15.70
C ALA A 322 23.28 11.51 -16.87
N PRO A 323 23.61 11.26 -18.15
CA PRO A 323 23.07 12.05 -19.25
C PRO A 323 21.59 11.78 -19.55
N LEU A 324 21.05 10.61 -19.18
CA LEU A 324 19.64 10.25 -19.38
C LEU A 324 18.75 10.84 -18.29
N TYR A 325 19.28 10.96 -17.07
CA TYR A 325 18.59 11.43 -15.89
C TYR A 325 19.42 12.50 -15.15
N PRO A 326 19.55 13.71 -15.72
CA PRO A 326 20.39 14.76 -15.13
C PRO A 326 19.89 15.23 -13.75
N GLY A 327 18.61 15.01 -13.43
CA GLY A 327 18.02 15.27 -12.11
C GLY A 327 18.02 14.07 -11.17
N GLY A 328 18.54 12.92 -11.61
CA GLY A 328 18.35 11.64 -10.93
C GLY A 328 17.18 10.84 -11.49
N VAL A 329 17.21 9.52 -11.33
CA VAL A 329 16.04 8.66 -11.56
C VAL A 329 15.12 8.83 -10.36
N ASP A 330 14.25 9.82 -10.41
CA ASP A 330 13.44 10.29 -9.27
C ASP A 330 11.94 10.01 -9.41
N ASP A 331 11.51 9.30 -10.46
CA ASP A 331 10.13 8.85 -10.59
C ASP A 331 9.99 7.46 -11.20
N LEU A 332 8.92 6.77 -10.80
CA LEU A 332 8.55 5.49 -11.39
C LEU A 332 7.90 5.73 -12.75
N ALA A 333 8.43 5.07 -13.78
CA ALA A 333 7.97 5.23 -15.14
C ALA A 333 7.70 3.86 -15.79
N ASP A 334 6.99 3.88 -16.92
CA ASP A 334 6.91 2.70 -17.78
C ASP A 334 8.22 2.59 -18.56
N GLY A 335 8.65 1.36 -18.90
CA GLY A 335 9.82 1.12 -19.72
C GLY A 335 10.95 0.44 -18.94
N GLY A 336 12.16 1.00 -19.02
CA GLY A 336 13.34 0.41 -18.41
C GLY A 336 13.89 -0.80 -19.16
N THR A 337 14.78 -1.53 -18.50
CA THR A 337 15.50 -2.69 -19.07
C THR A 337 14.54 -3.77 -19.56
N TRP A 338 13.43 -3.97 -18.85
CA TRP A 338 12.47 -5.03 -19.13
C TRP A 338 11.15 -4.55 -19.74
N ASP A 339 10.98 -3.26 -20.04
CA ASP A 339 9.72 -2.67 -20.52
C ASP A 339 8.54 -2.93 -19.54
N THR A 340 8.78 -2.66 -18.26
CA THR A 340 7.82 -2.85 -17.16
C THR A 340 6.83 -1.70 -17.07
N LEU A 341 5.67 -1.96 -16.46
CA LEU A 341 4.73 -0.91 -16.08
C LEU A 341 5.27 -0.14 -14.85
N ALA A 342 5.00 1.15 -14.72
CA ALA A 342 5.40 1.91 -13.54
C ALA A 342 4.88 1.25 -12.24
N GLY A 343 5.79 0.98 -11.30
CA GLY A 343 5.51 0.27 -10.05
C GLY A 343 5.40 -1.26 -10.16
N GLN A 344 5.75 -1.85 -11.32
CA GLN A 344 5.77 -3.29 -11.50
C GLN A 344 7.04 -3.90 -10.90
N PRO A 345 6.91 -4.92 -10.03
CA PRO A 345 8.06 -5.61 -9.45
C PRO A 345 8.81 -6.49 -10.47
N THR A 346 10.10 -6.70 -10.24
CA THR A 346 10.96 -7.71 -10.89
C THR A 346 11.11 -8.95 -9.98
N ASP A 347 12.13 -9.79 -10.20
CA ASP A 347 12.32 -11.00 -9.40
C ASP A 347 12.56 -10.69 -7.90
N ASP A 348 13.26 -9.59 -7.59
CA ASP A 348 13.50 -9.05 -6.25
C ASP A 348 12.23 -9.09 -5.38
N SER A 349 11.18 -8.39 -5.84
CA SER A 349 9.96 -8.23 -5.08
C SER A 349 8.89 -9.25 -5.44
N GLU A 350 8.87 -9.85 -6.63
CA GLU A 350 7.97 -10.98 -6.92
C GLU A 350 8.25 -12.16 -5.98
N MET A 351 9.54 -12.48 -5.75
CA MET A 351 9.92 -13.52 -4.80
C MET A 351 9.60 -13.12 -3.35
N ALA A 352 9.79 -11.86 -2.97
CA ALA A 352 9.45 -11.35 -1.64
C ALA A 352 7.93 -11.42 -1.36
N LEU A 353 7.10 -11.04 -2.34
CA LEU A 353 5.64 -11.13 -2.23
C LEU A 353 5.22 -12.59 -2.01
N LEU A 354 5.79 -13.55 -2.74
CA LEU A 354 5.48 -14.97 -2.56
C LEU A 354 5.99 -15.54 -1.25
N LEU A 355 7.16 -15.11 -0.76
CA LEU A 355 7.62 -15.45 0.59
C LEU A 355 6.63 -14.94 1.64
N ALA A 356 6.22 -13.67 1.55
CA ALA A 356 5.25 -13.07 2.46
C ALA A 356 3.93 -13.86 2.48
N ARG A 357 3.39 -14.20 1.31
CA ARG A 357 2.17 -15.00 1.17
C ARG A 357 2.33 -16.40 1.76
N SER A 358 3.49 -17.03 1.55
CA SER A 358 3.78 -18.35 2.12
C SER A 358 3.79 -18.31 3.65
N ILE A 359 4.45 -17.31 4.23
CA ILE A 359 4.48 -17.09 5.69
C ILE A 359 3.07 -16.90 6.24
N VAL A 360 2.28 -16.00 5.64
CA VAL A 360 0.91 -15.71 6.10
C VAL A 360 0.03 -16.97 6.02
N ARG A 361 0.13 -17.72 4.93
CA ARG A 361 -0.61 -18.98 4.74
C ARG A 361 -0.22 -20.04 5.76
N LYS A 362 1.07 -20.16 6.08
CA LYS A 362 1.61 -21.15 7.02
C LYS A 362 1.56 -20.68 8.48
N ARG A 363 1.17 -19.43 8.73
CA ARG A 363 1.18 -18.80 10.06
C ARG A 363 2.58 -18.85 10.71
N GLY A 364 3.60 -18.62 9.89
CA GLY A 364 5.00 -18.67 10.29
C GLY A 364 5.91 -19.05 9.12
N PHE A 365 7.22 -18.91 9.30
CA PHE A 365 8.18 -19.33 8.30
C PHE A 365 8.36 -20.86 8.30
N VAL A 366 8.29 -21.46 7.12
CA VAL A 366 8.57 -22.88 6.88
C VAL A 366 9.39 -22.98 5.61
N ALA A 367 10.64 -23.44 5.70
CA ALA A 367 11.60 -23.44 4.59
C ALA A 367 11.09 -24.21 3.35
N GLU A 368 10.46 -25.37 3.55
CA GLU A 368 9.88 -26.16 2.46
C GLU A 368 8.73 -25.41 1.77
N ALA A 369 7.92 -24.69 2.53
CA ALA A 369 6.82 -23.90 1.98
C ALA A 369 7.32 -22.65 1.23
N ALA A 370 8.42 -22.04 1.69
CA ALA A 370 9.09 -20.97 0.96
C ALA A 370 9.65 -21.49 -0.38
N LEU A 371 10.33 -22.64 -0.36
CA LEU A 371 10.82 -23.28 -1.59
C LEU A 371 9.68 -23.64 -2.55
N ASP A 372 8.56 -24.16 -2.04
CA ASP A 372 7.37 -24.44 -2.86
C ASP A 372 6.80 -23.17 -3.51
N ALA A 373 6.85 -22.03 -2.80
CA ALA A 373 6.45 -20.73 -3.34
C ALA A 373 7.41 -20.25 -4.44
N TYR A 374 8.73 -20.43 -4.25
CA TYR A 374 9.72 -20.08 -5.29
C TYR A 374 9.65 -21.01 -6.51
N VAL A 375 9.34 -22.30 -6.32
CA VAL A 375 9.09 -23.23 -7.44
C VAL A 375 7.81 -22.84 -8.19
N HIS A 376 6.78 -22.40 -7.47
CA HIS A 376 5.57 -21.82 -8.09
C HIS A 376 5.92 -20.58 -8.92
N TRP A 377 6.68 -19.64 -8.34
CA TRP A 377 7.18 -18.45 -9.03
C TRP A 377 7.92 -18.80 -10.31
N TYR A 378 8.89 -19.71 -10.25
CA TYR A 378 9.64 -20.17 -11.41
C TYR A 378 8.71 -20.72 -12.52
N GLY A 379 7.66 -21.45 -12.13
CA GLY A 379 6.63 -21.97 -13.03
C GLY A 379 5.82 -20.88 -13.75
N THR A 380 5.76 -19.66 -13.22
CA THR A 380 5.13 -18.50 -13.88
C THR A 380 5.99 -17.90 -15.00
N ARG A 381 7.19 -18.46 -15.26
CA ARG A 381 8.15 -18.00 -16.28
C ARG A 381 8.46 -16.50 -16.11
N PRO A 382 9.15 -16.11 -15.03
CA PRO A 382 9.51 -14.72 -14.82
C PRO A 382 10.38 -14.22 -15.98
N PHE A 383 10.25 -12.93 -16.30
CA PHE A 383 11.03 -12.31 -17.37
C PHE A 383 12.47 -12.01 -16.97
N ASP A 384 12.73 -12.00 -15.66
CA ASP A 384 14.03 -11.86 -15.07
C ASP A 384 14.25 -12.92 -13.98
N ILE A 385 15.48 -13.43 -13.89
CA ILE A 385 15.90 -14.43 -12.91
C ILE A 385 17.42 -14.60 -12.92
N GLY A 386 18.06 -14.35 -11.78
CA GLY A 386 19.50 -14.60 -11.62
C GLY A 386 19.90 -16.07 -11.82
N HIS A 387 21.09 -16.32 -12.39
CA HIS A 387 21.57 -17.67 -12.72
C HIS A 387 21.62 -18.64 -11.53
N THR A 388 22.03 -18.16 -10.34
CA THR A 388 22.10 -19.00 -9.13
C THR A 388 20.70 -19.43 -8.68
N THR A 389 19.73 -18.51 -8.70
CA THR A 389 18.32 -18.78 -8.43
C THR A 389 17.75 -19.77 -9.45
N ALA A 390 17.98 -19.53 -10.75
CA ALA A 390 17.49 -20.39 -11.83
C ALA A 390 17.99 -21.83 -11.70
N ALA A 391 19.28 -22.04 -11.40
CA ALA A 391 19.86 -23.37 -11.25
C ALA A 391 19.20 -24.15 -10.10
N ALA A 392 19.05 -23.54 -8.92
CA ALA A 392 18.43 -24.18 -7.76
C ALA A 392 16.93 -24.47 -7.98
N LEU A 393 16.18 -23.50 -8.51
CA LEU A 393 14.73 -23.65 -8.71
C LEU A 393 14.37 -24.58 -9.86
N SER A 394 15.16 -24.59 -10.93
CA SER A 394 14.99 -25.55 -12.04
C SER A 394 15.15 -26.99 -11.55
N ALA A 395 16.19 -27.26 -10.75
CA ALA A 395 16.41 -28.56 -10.14
C ALA A 395 15.29 -28.96 -9.17
N ALA A 396 14.83 -28.02 -8.33
CA ALA A 396 13.69 -28.27 -7.45
C ALA A 396 12.39 -28.53 -8.23
N ALA A 397 12.13 -27.77 -9.30
CA ALA A 397 10.96 -27.96 -10.16
C ALA A 397 10.97 -29.34 -10.84
N GLY A 398 12.15 -29.87 -11.16
CA GLY A 398 12.35 -31.24 -11.68
C GLY A 398 12.30 -32.36 -10.63
N ALA A 399 12.05 -32.06 -9.35
CA ALA A 399 11.97 -33.08 -8.31
C ALA A 399 10.76 -34.03 -8.52
N PRO A 400 10.89 -35.33 -8.22
CA PRO A 400 9.82 -36.32 -8.45
C PRO A 400 8.57 -36.08 -7.58
N HIS A 401 8.72 -35.41 -6.45
CA HIS A 401 7.63 -35.00 -5.55
C HIS A 401 8.07 -33.79 -4.70
N PRO A 402 7.13 -33.04 -4.09
CA PRO A 402 7.46 -31.85 -3.29
C PRO A 402 8.49 -32.09 -2.18
N GLY A 403 8.42 -33.24 -1.49
CA GLY A 403 9.39 -33.58 -0.43
C GLY A 403 10.85 -33.73 -0.88
N ALA A 404 11.12 -33.92 -2.18
CA ALA A 404 12.48 -34.04 -2.73
C ALA A 404 13.04 -32.70 -3.26
N ARG A 405 12.23 -31.64 -3.28
CA ARG A 405 12.61 -30.33 -3.85
C ARG A 405 13.85 -29.75 -3.20
N ARG A 406 13.90 -29.77 -1.86
CA ARG A 406 15.00 -29.19 -1.09
C ARG A 406 16.33 -29.89 -1.35
N GLU A 407 16.32 -31.21 -1.41
CA GLU A 407 17.50 -32.01 -1.75
C GLU A 407 17.99 -31.69 -3.17
N ARG A 408 17.07 -31.62 -4.14
CA ARG A 408 17.40 -31.29 -5.54
C ARG A 408 17.96 -29.89 -5.70
N ALA A 409 17.33 -28.89 -5.09
CA ALA A 409 17.84 -27.52 -5.08
C ALA A 409 19.26 -27.47 -4.48
N ARG A 410 19.46 -28.10 -3.32
CA ARG A 410 20.77 -28.12 -2.65
C ARG A 410 21.85 -28.79 -3.49
N ALA A 411 21.52 -29.87 -4.19
CA ALA A 411 22.46 -30.57 -5.06
C ALA A 411 22.89 -29.74 -6.29
N ALA A 412 22.01 -28.84 -6.77
CA ALA A 412 22.27 -27.98 -7.92
C ALA A 412 22.79 -26.58 -7.54
N ALA A 413 22.70 -26.19 -6.26
CA ALA A 413 23.08 -24.88 -5.80
C ALA A 413 24.58 -24.65 -5.90
N SER A 414 24.98 -23.44 -6.33
CA SER A 414 26.38 -23.06 -6.37
C SER A 414 26.92 -22.85 -4.95
N LEU A 415 28.03 -23.52 -4.64
CA LEU A 415 28.75 -23.36 -3.37
C LEU A 415 29.80 -22.25 -3.39
N THR A 416 29.97 -21.57 -4.53
CA THR A 416 30.98 -20.51 -4.73
C THR A 416 30.36 -19.18 -5.16
N SER A 417 29.07 -19.16 -5.49
CA SER A 417 28.36 -17.95 -5.88
C SER A 417 28.09 -17.08 -4.65
N GLU A 418 28.54 -15.83 -4.72
CA GLU A 418 28.23 -14.79 -3.73
C GLU A 418 27.15 -13.82 -4.25
N ALA A 419 26.17 -14.34 -5.00
CA ALA A 419 25.07 -13.53 -5.54
C ALA A 419 24.09 -13.04 -4.45
N ASN A 420 23.45 -11.90 -4.70
CA ASN A 420 22.49 -11.23 -3.81
C ASN A 420 21.06 -11.80 -3.84
N GLY A 421 20.78 -12.78 -4.70
CA GLY A 421 19.45 -13.31 -4.98
C GLY A 421 18.66 -13.91 -3.79
N SER A 422 19.31 -14.15 -2.65
CA SER A 422 18.64 -14.50 -1.40
C SER A 422 18.36 -13.33 -0.46
N VAL A 423 19.17 -12.26 -0.51
CA VAL A 423 18.99 -11.08 0.35
C VAL A 423 17.80 -10.26 -0.11
N MET A 424 17.68 -10.07 -1.43
CA MET A 424 16.65 -9.22 -2.04
C MET A 424 15.21 -9.58 -1.69
N ARG A 425 14.95 -10.88 -1.47
CA ARG A 425 13.60 -11.38 -1.16
C ARG A 425 13.31 -11.54 0.33
N ALA A 426 14.28 -11.26 1.20
CA ALA A 426 14.24 -11.70 2.60
C ALA A 426 13.52 -10.73 3.57
N ALA A 427 13.19 -9.51 3.14
CA ALA A 427 12.54 -8.50 3.99
C ALA A 427 11.27 -8.97 4.73
N PRO A 428 10.39 -9.82 4.15
CA PRO A 428 9.24 -10.38 4.88
C PRO A 428 9.59 -11.08 6.19
N LEU A 429 10.76 -11.72 6.29
CA LEU A 429 11.23 -12.39 7.50
C LEU A 429 11.55 -11.39 8.62
N GLY A 430 12.03 -10.20 8.26
CA GLY A 430 12.30 -9.12 9.20
C GLY A 430 11.01 -8.54 9.77
N ILE A 431 9.97 -8.40 8.94
CA ILE A 431 8.64 -7.98 9.38
C ILE A 431 8.02 -9.03 10.31
N LEU A 432 8.06 -10.32 9.92
CA LEU A 432 7.59 -11.43 10.74
C LEU A 432 8.28 -11.46 12.11
N GLY A 433 9.59 -11.25 12.12
CA GLY A 433 10.42 -11.28 13.32
C GLY A 433 10.52 -9.93 14.04
N ALA A 434 9.56 -9.01 13.89
CA ALA A 434 9.59 -7.70 14.54
C ALA A 434 9.92 -7.80 16.04
N GLY A 435 10.96 -7.09 16.48
CA GLY A 435 11.47 -7.14 17.86
C GLY A 435 12.28 -8.39 18.23
N ARG A 436 12.44 -9.36 17.31
CA ARG A 436 13.13 -10.65 17.52
C ARG A 436 14.25 -10.86 16.48
N PRO A 437 15.27 -9.97 16.43
CA PRO A 437 16.27 -9.97 15.35
C PRO A 437 17.06 -11.27 15.21
N ARG A 438 17.36 -11.97 16.31
CA ARG A 438 18.11 -13.25 16.28
C ARG A 438 17.32 -14.37 15.62
N GLU A 439 16.02 -14.44 15.90
CA GLU A 439 15.14 -15.46 15.34
C GLU A 439 14.89 -15.19 13.85
N ALA A 440 14.62 -13.93 13.50
CA ALA A 440 14.50 -13.49 12.12
C ALA A 440 15.76 -13.84 11.30
N ALA A 441 16.94 -13.60 11.87
CA ALA A 441 18.22 -13.94 11.26
C ALA A 441 18.42 -15.45 11.08
N ALA A 442 17.87 -16.30 11.94
CA ALA A 442 17.92 -17.76 11.76
C ALA A 442 17.10 -18.18 10.54
N TRP A 443 15.86 -17.68 10.42
CA TRP A 443 15.03 -17.91 9.23
C TRP A 443 15.68 -17.41 7.94
N ALA A 444 16.34 -16.26 7.98
CA ALA A 444 17.03 -15.72 6.81
C ALA A 444 18.18 -16.62 6.33
N ARG A 445 18.92 -17.27 7.23
CA ARG A 445 19.95 -18.26 6.86
C ARG A 445 19.31 -19.49 6.22
N GLU A 446 18.21 -19.96 6.79
CA GLU A 446 17.47 -21.10 6.25
C GLU A 446 16.89 -20.82 4.86
N ASP A 447 16.28 -19.65 4.64
CA ASP A 447 15.77 -19.22 3.34
C ASP A 447 16.89 -19.05 2.31
N SER A 448 17.99 -18.39 2.70
CA SER A 448 19.14 -18.20 1.81
C SER A 448 19.66 -19.53 1.32
N ALA A 449 19.86 -20.50 2.22
CA ALA A 449 20.39 -21.82 1.89
C ALA A 449 19.52 -22.63 0.92
N LEU A 450 18.27 -22.25 0.67
CA LEU A 450 17.42 -22.89 -0.35
C LEU A 450 17.94 -22.69 -1.77
N THR A 451 18.69 -21.60 -2.02
CA THR A 451 19.16 -21.24 -3.37
C THR A 451 20.62 -20.74 -3.39
N HIS A 452 21.05 -20.08 -2.31
CA HIS A 452 22.36 -19.44 -2.13
C HIS A 452 22.97 -19.95 -0.82
N PRO A 453 23.49 -21.19 -0.78
CA PRO A 453 24.04 -21.81 0.42
C PRO A 453 25.42 -21.27 0.83
N HIS A 454 26.01 -20.38 0.04
CA HIS A 454 27.30 -19.78 0.36
C HIS A 454 27.24 -19.07 1.72
N PRO A 455 28.21 -19.30 2.64
CA PRO A 455 28.19 -18.72 3.98
C PRO A 455 28.06 -17.20 4.00
N VAL A 456 28.71 -16.49 3.08
CA VAL A 456 28.62 -15.03 2.92
C VAL A 456 27.19 -14.58 2.58
N CYS A 457 26.50 -15.27 1.66
CA CYS A 457 25.10 -14.96 1.32
C CYS A 457 24.17 -15.17 2.53
N CYS A 458 24.32 -16.30 3.21
CA CYS A 458 23.54 -16.61 4.42
C CYS A 458 23.78 -15.59 5.54
N ALA A 459 25.04 -15.17 5.74
CA ALA A 459 25.41 -14.18 6.75
C ALA A 459 24.92 -12.76 6.38
N ALA A 460 24.98 -12.37 5.10
CA ALA A 460 24.47 -11.09 4.63
C ALA A 460 22.94 -11.01 4.77
N ALA A 461 22.20 -12.07 4.37
CA ALA A 461 20.76 -12.16 4.55
C ALA A 461 20.37 -12.07 6.03
N ALA A 462 21.09 -12.77 6.91
CA ALA A 462 20.89 -12.72 8.35
C ALA A 462 21.08 -11.32 8.94
N ALA A 463 22.15 -10.62 8.56
CA ALA A 463 22.44 -9.27 9.03
C ALA A 463 21.37 -8.26 8.56
N PHE A 464 20.99 -8.32 7.29
CA PHE A 464 19.93 -7.50 6.70
C PHE A 464 18.58 -7.71 7.41
N VAL A 465 18.14 -8.96 7.56
CA VAL A 465 16.87 -9.30 8.21
C VAL A 465 16.86 -8.93 9.70
N ALA A 466 17.98 -9.08 10.41
CA ALA A 466 18.10 -8.65 11.79
C ALA A 466 17.92 -7.13 11.96
N ALA A 467 18.47 -6.34 11.04
CA ALA A 467 18.28 -4.89 11.06
C ALA A 467 16.80 -4.52 10.86
N ILE A 468 16.13 -5.13 9.87
CA ILE A 468 14.69 -4.90 9.64
C ILE A 468 13.88 -5.29 10.89
N ALA A 469 14.12 -6.48 11.45
CA ALA A 469 13.41 -6.97 12.63
C ALA A 469 13.58 -6.05 13.85
N ALA A 470 14.81 -5.58 14.11
CA ALA A 470 15.07 -4.62 15.17
C ALA A 470 14.32 -3.30 14.93
N THR A 471 14.34 -2.81 13.69
CA THR A 471 13.76 -1.52 13.33
C THR A 471 12.24 -1.56 13.37
N VAL A 472 11.59 -2.57 12.80
CA VAL A 472 10.14 -2.74 12.89
C VAL A 472 9.71 -2.95 14.36
N GLY A 473 10.56 -3.57 15.17
CA GLY A 473 10.41 -3.67 16.63
C GLY A 473 10.63 -2.37 17.42
N GLY A 474 10.95 -1.25 16.77
CA GLY A 474 11.08 0.07 17.38
C GLY A 474 12.52 0.58 17.54
N ALA A 475 13.54 -0.17 17.15
CA ALA A 475 14.92 0.31 17.18
C ALA A 475 15.13 1.49 16.20
N GLY A 476 16.00 2.43 16.56
CA GLY A 476 16.50 3.45 15.63
C GLY A 476 17.62 2.92 14.73
N VAL A 477 18.16 3.79 13.88
CA VAL A 477 19.23 3.47 12.90
C VAL A 477 20.42 2.74 13.55
N GLU A 478 20.97 3.27 14.64
CA GLU A 478 22.12 2.63 15.32
C GLU A 478 21.76 1.26 15.93
N GLY A 479 20.51 1.08 16.39
CA GLY A 479 20.03 -0.21 16.88
C GLY A 479 19.89 -1.24 15.75
N ALA A 480 19.44 -0.80 14.58
CA ALA A 480 19.39 -1.62 13.37
C ALA A 480 20.80 -2.07 12.94
N PHE A 481 21.75 -1.12 12.90
CA PHE A 481 23.15 -1.41 12.59
C PHE A 481 23.77 -2.39 13.62
N ALA A 482 23.53 -2.17 14.91
CA ALA A 482 24.02 -3.04 15.97
C ALA A 482 23.48 -4.47 15.85
N ALA A 483 22.20 -4.63 15.50
CA ALA A 483 21.60 -5.93 15.25
C ALA A 483 22.26 -6.65 14.08
N ALA A 484 22.47 -5.96 12.95
CA ALA A 484 23.18 -6.51 11.79
C ALA A 484 24.62 -6.92 12.12
N ARG A 485 25.36 -6.04 12.80
CA ARG A 485 26.75 -6.30 13.22
C ARG A 485 26.85 -7.54 14.10
N ALA A 486 25.94 -7.69 15.06
CA ALA A 486 25.93 -8.85 15.95
C ALA A 486 25.69 -10.18 15.22
N GLU A 487 24.91 -10.18 14.14
CA GLU A 487 24.74 -11.38 13.30
C GLU A 487 25.95 -11.67 12.41
N ALA A 488 26.59 -10.63 11.87
CA ALA A 488 27.82 -10.75 11.09
C ALA A 488 29.00 -11.25 11.94
N GLU A 489 29.12 -10.79 13.19
CA GLU A 489 30.11 -11.30 14.15
C GLU A 489 29.85 -12.78 14.48
N ARG A 490 28.59 -13.16 14.69
CA ARG A 490 28.20 -14.53 15.04
C ARG A 490 28.43 -15.53 13.90
N SER A 491 28.27 -15.11 12.64
CA SER A 491 28.51 -16.00 11.51
C SER A 491 29.99 -16.39 11.35
N GLY A 492 30.91 -15.56 11.84
CA GLY A 492 32.35 -15.71 11.62
C GLY A 492 32.83 -15.22 10.25
N GLU A 493 31.90 -14.77 9.38
CA GLU A 493 32.20 -14.28 8.03
C GLU A 493 32.73 -12.85 8.07
N ARG A 494 34.05 -12.72 8.24
CA ARG A 494 34.73 -11.42 8.41
C ARG A 494 34.46 -10.42 7.28
N VAL A 495 34.22 -10.91 6.06
CA VAL A 495 33.93 -10.06 4.89
C VAL A 495 32.57 -9.36 4.99
N VAL A 496 31.57 -9.98 5.62
CA VAL A 496 30.27 -9.37 5.88
C VAL A 496 30.39 -8.26 6.91
N LEU A 497 31.12 -8.53 8.00
CA LEU A 497 31.43 -7.51 9.01
C LEU A 497 32.21 -6.33 8.39
N ALA A 498 33.20 -6.62 7.55
CA ALA A 498 33.97 -5.59 6.87
C ALA A 498 33.11 -4.71 5.94
N ALA A 499 32.15 -5.31 5.22
CA ALA A 499 31.20 -4.56 4.38
C ALA A 499 30.32 -3.62 5.22
N LEU A 500 29.79 -4.09 6.36
CA LEU A 500 29.02 -3.24 7.29
C LEU A 500 29.85 -2.09 7.86
N GLU A 501 31.10 -2.34 8.25
CA GLU A 501 31.99 -1.30 8.77
C GLU A 501 32.45 -0.32 7.67
N ALA A 502 32.60 -0.78 6.42
CA ALA A 502 32.87 0.08 5.27
C ALA A 502 31.71 1.04 4.98
N ALA A 503 30.46 0.58 5.18
CA ALA A 503 29.25 1.38 5.00
C ALA A 503 29.19 2.59 5.94
N ARG A 504 29.90 2.59 7.08
CA ARG A 504 30.04 3.78 7.94
C ARG A 504 30.85 4.90 7.28
N ARG A 505 31.64 4.60 6.25
CA ARG A 505 32.62 5.52 5.68
C ARG A 505 32.33 5.91 4.23
N ALA A 506 31.89 4.95 3.41
CA ALA A 506 31.74 5.16 1.98
C ALA A 506 30.70 4.20 1.36
N PRO A 507 30.03 4.61 0.27
CA PRO A 507 29.22 3.70 -0.53
C PRO A 507 30.14 2.65 -1.20
N PRO A 508 29.61 1.50 -1.63
CA PRO A 508 30.39 0.55 -2.41
C PRO A 508 30.79 1.17 -3.75
N ARG A 509 31.91 0.71 -4.32
CA ARG A 509 32.25 1.05 -5.70
C ARG A 509 31.44 0.15 -6.63
N SER A 510 30.55 0.74 -7.43
CA SER A 510 29.86 0.00 -8.48
C SER A 510 30.87 -0.41 -9.56
N SER A 511 30.80 -1.67 -10.00
CA SER A 511 31.48 -2.12 -11.20
C SER A 511 30.58 -3.10 -11.94
N SER A 512 30.51 -2.99 -13.26
CA SER A 512 29.72 -3.90 -14.09
C SER A 512 30.19 -5.35 -13.98
N HIS A 513 31.48 -5.57 -13.68
CA HIS A 513 32.06 -6.89 -13.46
C HIS A 513 31.66 -7.56 -12.14
N GLN A 514 31.09 -6.80 -11.19
CA GLN A 514 30.63 -7.29 -9.88
C GLN A 514 29.13 -7.06 -9.67
N ALA A 515 28.37 -6.82 -10.74
CA ALA A 515 26.91 -6.77 -10.68
C ALA A 515 26.37 -8.08 -10.07
N GLY A 516 25.37 -7.97 -9.18
CA GLY A 516 24.83 -9.10 -8.43
C GLY A 516 25.62 -9.50 -7.19
N TRP A 517 26.75 -8.87 -6.84
CA TRP A 517 27.54 -9.28 -5.67
C TRP A 517 26.89 -8.85 -4.34
N VAL A 518 26.65 -9.82 -3.44
CA VAL A 518 25.93 -9.62 -2.18
C VAL A 518 26.51 -8.54 -1.26
N LEU A 519 27.84 -8.37 -1.25
CA LEU A 519 28.49 -7.38 -0.38
C LEU A 519 28.32 -5.95 -0.89
N ILE A 520 28.14 -5.74 -2.21
CA ILE A 520 27.81 -4.42 -2.77
C ILE A 520 26.41 -4.02 -2.29
N ALA A 521 25.43 -4.91 -2.46
CA ALA A 521 24.06 -4.65 -2.02
C ALA A 521 23.98 -4.36 -0.52
N LEU A 522 24.66 -5.18 0.29
CA LEU A 522 24.68 -5.01 1.75
C LEU A 522 25.35 -3.69 2.15
N GLN A 523 26.55 -3.39 1.64
CA GLN A 523 27.25 -2.15 1.96
C GLN A 523 26.43 -0.93 1.51
N ASN A 524 25.81 -0.96 0.33
CA ASN A 524 24.97 0.13 -0.14
C ASN A 524 23.78 0.37 0.80
N ALA A 525 23.00 -0.68 1.12
CA ALA A 525 21.82 -0.53 1.96
C ALA A 525 22.14 0.07 3.34
N PHE A 526 23.23 -0.36 3.97
CA PHE A 526 23.67 0.20 5.25
C PHE A 526 24.30 1.58 5.11
N PHE A 527 24.95 1.91 3.98
CA PHE A 527 25.45 3.25 3.73
C PHE A 527 24.27 4.22 3.61
N GLN A 528 23.25 3.89 2.81
CA GLN A 528 22.07 4.74 2.70
C GLN A 528 21.33 4.85 4.04
N LEU A 529 21.16 3.76 4.79
CA LEU A 529 20.55 3.82 6.13
C LEU A 529 21.26 4.82 7.07
N LEU A 530 22.59 4.91 6.99
CA LEU A 530 23.40 5.74 7.89
C LEU A 530 23.50 7.19 7.43
N HIS A 531 23.43 7.46 6.12
CA HIS A 531 23.83 8.75 5.54
C HIS A 531 22.78 9.42 4.67
N ALA A 532 21.78 8.70 4.16
CA ALA A 532 20.78 9.29 3.28
C ALA A 532 19.90 10.28 4.06
N PRO A 533 19.66 11.50 3.55
CA PRO A 533 18.78 12.48 4.22
C PRO A 533 17.32 12.04 4.26
N SER A 534 16.91 11.25 3.26
CA SER A 534 15.56 10.72 3.12
C SER A 534 15.60 9.36 2.40
N LEU A 535 14.50 8.60 2.50
CA LEU A 535 14.35 7.35 1.76
C LEU A 535 14.44 7.60 0.24
N GLU A 536 13.79 8.65 -0.25
CA GLU A 536 13.80 9.03 -1.66
C GLU A 536 15.23 9.28 -2.15
N GLU A 537 15.97 10.15 -1.45
CA GLU A 537 17.36 10.46 -1.83
C GLU A 537 18.27 9.24 -1.74
N GLY A 538 18.07 8.35 -0.76
CA GLY A 538 18.82 7.10 -0.65
C GLY A 538 18.56 6.13 -1.81
N LEU A 539 17.30 6.04 -2.27
CA LEU A 539 16.94 5.26 -3.46
C LEU A 539 17.55 5.87 -4.73
N VAL A 540 17.38 7.18 -4.95
CA VAL A 540 17.95 7.87 -6.11
C VAL A 540 19.48 7.70 -6.13
N ALA A 541 20.16 7.91 -5.00
CA ALA A 541 21.61 7.73 -4.91
C ALA A 541 22.05 6.28 -5.21
N THR A 542 21.26 5.30 -4.76
CA THR A 542 21.51 3.88 -5.07
C THR A 542 21.39 3.60 -6.57
N VAL A 543 20.31 4.05 -7.20
CA VAL A 543 20.04 3.82 -8.62
C VAL A 543 21.05 4.55 -9.50
N MET A 544 21.39 5.79 -9.15
CA MET A 544 22.38 6.59 -9.89
C MET A 544 23.81 6.03 -9.83
N ALA A 545 24.10 5.14 -8.89
CA ALA A 545 25.40 4.45 -8.83
C ALA A 545 25.57 3.40 -9.94
N GLY A 546 24.49 2.97 -10.60
CA GLY A 546 24.53 1.98 -11.68
C GLY A 546 24.84 0.55 -11.24
N GLY A 547 24.97 -0.34 -12.21
CA GLY A 547 25.15 -1.78 -12.01
C GLY A 547 23.82 -2.49 -11.78
N ASP A 548 23.72 -3.18 -10.66
CA ASP A 548 22.57 -4.02 -10.28
C ASP A 548 21.53 -3.18 -9.53
N THR A 549 20.92 -2.22 -10.24
CA THR A 549 20.23 -1.08 -9.63
C THR A 549 18.90 -1.43 -8.99
N ASP A 550 18.12 -2.32 -9.59
CA ASP A 550 16.88 -2.88 -9.04
C ASP A 550 17.13 -3.58 -7.70
N THR A 551 18.04 -4.56 -7.66
CA THR A 551 18.30 -5.31 -6.44
C THR A 551 18.90 -4.45 -5.34
N ASN A 552 19.88 -3.60 -5.68
CA ASN A 552 20.50 -2.70 -4.71
C ASN A 552 19.46 -1.72 -4.12
N ALA A 553 18.57 -1.18 -4.96
CA ALA A 553 17.51 -0.27 -4.53
C ALA A 553 16.40 -0.98 -3.77
N ALA A 554 16.04 -2.22 -4.13
CA ALA A 554 15.08 -3.04 -3.41
C ALA A 554 15.56 -3.29 -1.96
N ILE A 555 16.81 -3.70 -1.78
CA ILE A 555 17.41 -3.98 -0.46
C ILE A 555 17.55 -2.67 0.35
N ALA A 556 18.05 -1.59 -0.26
CA ALA A 556 18.16 -0.29 0.41
C ALA A 556 16.78 0.27 0.81
N GLY A 557 15.81 0.20 -0.12
CA GLY A 557 14.45 0.65 0.08
C GLY A 557 13.73 -0.09 1.19
N ALA A 558 13.90 -1.41 1.28
CA ALA A 558 13.36 -2.20 2.38
C ALA A 558 13.86 -1.71 3.74
N LEU A 559 15.17 -1.48 3.87
CA LEU A 559 15.80 -1.08 5.12
C LEU A 559 15.45 0.36 5.52
N LEU A 560 15.52 1.30 4.57
CA LEU A 560 15.10 2.69 4.76
C LEU A 560 13.62 2.79 5.09
N GLY A 561 12.78 2.01 4.39
CA GLY A 561 11.35 1.93 4.63
C GLY A 561 11.01 1.40 6.01
N ALA A 562 11.74 0.37 6.49
CA ALA A 562 11.63 -0.11 7.85
C ALA A 562 12.00 0.96 8.88
N ALA A 563 13.03 1.77 8.61
CA ALA A 563 13.53 2.83 9.51
C ALA A 563 12.62 4.05 9.61
N HIS A 564 12.12 4.52 8.46
CA HIS A 564 11.41 5.79 8.37
C HIS A 564 9.89 5.64 8.23
N GLY A 565 9.41 4.43 7.96
CA GLY A 565 7.99 4.11 7.85
C GLY A 565 7.35 4.49 6.51
N ARG A 566 6.09 4.08 6.36
CA ARG A 566 5.28 4.20 5.14
C ARG A 566 5.28 5.60 4.53
N ALA A 567 5.14 6.63 5.37
CA ALA A 567 5.06 8.02 4.94
C ALA A 567 6.34 8.51 4.25
N ALA A 568 7.49 7.91 4.54
CA ALA A 568 8.79 8.26 3.94
C ALA A 568 8.95 7.75 2.50
N VAL A 569 8.19 6.73 2.09
CA VAL A 569 8.12 6.33 0.67
C VAL A 569 7.28 7.39 -0.07
N PRO A 570 7.80 8.07 -1.10
CA PRO A 570 7.07 9.15 -1.75
C PRO A 570 5.67 8.76 -2.21
N ASP A 571 4.70 9.65 -2.05
CA ASP A 571 3.31 9.36 -2.39
C ASP A 571 3.13 8.94 -3.86
N ARG A 572 3.83 9.63 -4.77
CA ARG A 572 3.87 9.29 -6.20
C ARG A 572 4.37 7.86 -6.47
N PHE A 573 5.29 7.34 -5.65
CA PHE A 573 5.76 5.95 -5.77
C PHE A 573 4.72 4.99 -5.20
N ARG A 574 4.22 5.25 -3.98
CA ARG A 574 3.22 4.39 -3.32
C ARG A 574 1.99 4.20 -4.20
N ARG A 575 1.49 5.27 -4.82
CA ARG A 575 0.31 5.20 -5.70
C ARG A 575 0.56 4.31 -6.91
N LEU A 576 1.71 4.42 -7.56
CA LEU A 576 2.03 3.60 -8.72
C LEU A 576 2.23 2.13 -8.32
N VAL A 577 2.90 1.84 -7.22
CA VAL A 577 3.01 0.48 -6.65
C VAL A 577 1.63 -0.08 -6.30
N LEU A 578 0.84 0.59 -5.47
CA LEU A 578 -0.45 0.07 -4.98
C LEU A 578 -1.56 -0.03 -6.03
N THR A 579 -1.35 0.55 -7.22
CA THR A 579 -2.25 0.43 -8.36
C THR A 579 -1.69 -0.44 -9.49
N CYS A 580 -0.49 -0.99 -9.32
CA CYS A 580 0.18 -1.79 -10.34
C CYS A 580 -0.48 -3.15 -10.53
N ARG A 581 -1.24 -3.27 -11.63
CA ARG A 581 -1.79 -4.52 -12.14
C ARG A 581 -1.23 -4.72 -13.55
N PRO A 582 -0.16 -5.51 -13.72
CA PRO A 582 0.44 -5.82 -15.03
C PRO A 582 -0.50 -6.63 -15.93
N LEU A 583 -1.56 -5.97 -16.42
CA LEU A 583 -2.60 -6.49 -17.28
C LEU A 583 -2.45 -5.88 -18.69
N PRO A 584 -2.84 -6.60 -19.75
CA PRO A 584 -2.92 -6.02 -21.09
C PRO A 584 -3.78 -4.75 -21.15
N GLU A 585 -4.91 -4.72 -20.42
CA GLU A 585 -5.79 -3.55 -20.36
C GLU A 585 -5.13 -2.30 -19.74
N ALA A 586 -4.09 -2.49 -18.92
CA ALA A 586 -3.30 -1.41 -18.32
C ALA A 586 -2.06 -1.05 -19.15
N GLY A 587 -1.90 -1.63 -20.35
CA GLY A 587 -0.76 -1.39 -21.24
C GLY A 587 0.50 -2.19 -20.90
N ALA A 588 0.44 -3.13 -19.95
CA ALA A 588 1.61 -3.88 -19.51
C ALA A 588 2.18 -4.80 -20.60
N LYS A 589 3.50 -4.75 -20.80
CA LYS A 589 4.24 -5.60 -21.74
C LYS A 589 4.72 -6.88 -21.08
N ARG A 590 5.02 -6.80 -19.79
CA ARG A 590 5.33 -7.94 -18.91
C ARG A 590 4.10 -8.29 -18.10
N VAL A 591 3.15 -9.02 -18.69
CA VAL A 591 1.95 -9.46 -17.97
C VAL A 591 2.33 -10.48 -16.90
N ARG A 592 1.86 -10.27 -15.67
CA ARG A 592 2.13 -11.15 -14.51
C ARG A 592 0.83 -11.58 -13.84
N PRO A 593 0.77 -12.79 -13.25
CA PRO A 593 -0.43 -13.28 -12.58
C PRO A 593 -0.70 -12.53 -11.25
N PRO A 594 -1.96 -12.51 -10.75
CA PRO A 594 -2.37 -11.71 -9.60
C PRO A 594 -1.58 -11.90 -8.31
N GLU A 595 -1.09 -13.12 -8.05
CA GLU A 595 -0.25 -13.43 -6.88
C GLU A 595 1.05 -12.61 -6.81
N LEU A 596 1.51 -12.05 -7.94
CA LEU A 596 2.74 -11.26 -8.06
C LEU A 596 2.46 -9.75 -8.10
N TRP A 597 1.20 -9.34 -8.04
CA TRP A 597 0.86 -7.92 -8.03
C TRP A 597 1.11 -7.33 -6.64
N PRO A 598 1.66 -6.11 -6.54
CA PRO A 598 1.95 -5.46 -5.27
C PRO A 598 0.75 -4.73 -4.64
N VAL A 599 -0.44 -4.84 -5.23
CA VAL A 599 -1.63 -4.04 -4.86
C VAL A 599 -2.12 -4.25 -3.42
N ASP A 600 -1.77 -5.38 -2.80
CA ASP A 600 -2.11 -5.72 -1.42
C ASP A 600 -0.91 -5.65 -0.46
N ALA A 601 0.18 -4.98 -0.85
CA ALA A 601 1.41 -4.87 -0.04
C ALA A 601 1.14 -4.36 1.38
N LEU A 602 0.22 -3.39 1.55
CA LEU A 602 -0.14 -2.89 2.88
C LEU A 602 -0.75 -3.98 3.78
N LEU A 603 -1.62 -4.82 3.20
CA LEU A 603 -2.27 -5.93 3.90
C LEU A 603 -1.27 -7.06 4.20
N LEU A 604 -0.36 -7.35 3.27
CA LEU A 604 0.69 -8.34 3.48
C LEU A 604 1.62 -7.95 4.63
N ALA A 605 2.06 -6.68 4.67
CA ALA A 605 2.88 -6.18 5.77
C ALA A 605 2.16 -6.28 7.12
N GLU A 606 0.86 -5.95 7.16
CA GLU A 606 0.04 -6.11 8.36
C GLU A 606 -0.08 -7.57 8.81
N ALA A 607 -0.38 -8.47 7.87
CA ALA A 607 -0.55 -9.88 8.17
C ALA A 607 0.76 -10.54 8.65
N LEU A 608 1.91 -10.15 8.08
CA LEU A 608 3.22 -10.59 8.57
C LEU A 608 3.47 -10.18 10.02
N LEU A 609 3.16 -8.92 10.37
CA LEU A 609 3.24 -8.44 11.74
C LEU A 609 2.31 -9.22 12.67
N ALA A 610 1.06 -9.46 12.26
CA ALA A 610 0.08 -10.16 13.07
C ALA A 610 0.45 -11.62 13.31
N VAL A 611 1.01 -12.31 12.29
CA VAL A 611 1.51 -13.68 12.41
C VAL A 611 2.74 -13.77 13.32
N GLY A 612 3.54 -12.69 13.38
CA GLY A 612 4.74 -12.62 14.20
C GLY A 612 4.53 -12.34 15.68
N ARG A 613 3.29 -12.10 16.13
CA ARG A 613 2.96 -11.74 17.52
C ARG A 613 2.67 -12.92 18.42
#